data_AF-D4J8Y9-F1
#
_entry.id   AF-D4J8Y9-F1
#
_cell.length_a   1.000
_cell.length_b   1.000
_cell.length_c   1.000
_cell.angle_alpha   90.00
_cell.angle_beta   90.00
_cell.angle_gamma   90.00
#
_symmetry.space_group_name_H-M   'P 1'
#
loop_
_entity.id
_entity.type
_entity.pdbx_description
1 polymer ?
#
loop_
_entity_poly.entity_id
_entity_poly.type
_entity_poly.pdbx_seq_one_letter_code
_entity_poly.pdbx_strand_id
1 'polypeptide(L)'
;MILAVKLRNAIKKEAANNNMELVFSLKNIIINGEKRGCYGFVRNVKNGSVIYVDTEEPVLSNLHYMYRYAEDEHDYRGYRNRWADTLNGLVKGICRCLTMTPEEARDIRI
;
A
#
# COMPACT_ATOMS: atom_id res chain seq x y z
N MET A 1 3.41 -11.37 -9.50
CA MET A 1 2.57 -10.24 -10.00
C MET A 1 1.20 -10.10 -9.29
N ILE A 2 0.99 -8.93 -8.69
CA ILE A 2 -0.29 -8.48 -8.10
C ILE A 2 -0.79 -7.27 -8.89
N LEU A 3 -2.08 -7.25 -9.26
CA LEU A 3 -2.71 -6.14 -9.98
C LEU A 3 -3.71 -5.39 -9.08
N ALA A 4 -4.08 -4.18 -9.47
CA ALA A 4 -4.87 -3.27 -8.66
C ALA A 4 -6.18 -3.88 -8.14
N VAL A 5 -6.92 -4.62 -8.98
CA VAL A 5 -8.17 -5.28 -8.59
C VAL A 5 -7.94 -6.37 -7.55
N LYS A 6 -6.90 -7.20 -7.75
CA LYS A 6 -6.54 -8.28 -6.83
C LYS A 6 -6.12 -7.72 -5.46
N LEU A 7 -5.28 -6.70 -5.46
CA LEU A 7 -4.83 -6.03 -4.24
C LEU A 7 -6.01 -5.37 -3.50
N ARG A 8 -6.83 -4.58 -4.22
CA ARG A 8 -8.02 -3.93 -3.67
C ARG A 8 -8.95 -4.92 -2.98
N ASN A 9 -9.27 -6.03 -3.63
CA ASN A 9 -10.18 -7.03 -3.06
C ASN A 9 -9.59 -7.70 -1.81
N ALA A 10 -8.30 -7.98 -1.81
CA ALA A 10 -7.63 -8.57 -0.66
C ALA A 10 -7.58 -7.60 0.54
N ILE A 11 -7.25 -6.33 0.31
CA ILE A 11 -7.27 -5.29 1.36
C ILE A 11 -8.68 -5.10 1.89
N LYS A 12 -9.70 -5.01 1.03
CA LYS A 12 -11.10 -4.87 1.47
C LYS A 12 -11.54 -6.01 2.39
N LYS A 13 -11.14 -7.25 2.07
CA LYS A 13 -11.47 -8.42 2.89
C LYS A 13 -10.84 -8.33 4.29
N GLU A 14 -9.58 -7.91 4.39
CA GLU A 14 -8.89 -7.75 5.67
C GLU A 14 -9.41 -6.53 6.47
N ALA A 15 -9.71 -5.44 5.76
CA ALA A 15 -10.23 -4.20 6.34
C ALA A 15 -11.63 -4.35 6.94
N ALA A 16 -12.46 -5.23 6.37
CA ALA A 16 -13.79 -5.55 6.89
C ALA A 16 -13.73 -6.08 8.33
N ASN A 17 -12.66 -6.81 8.68
CA ASN A 17 -12.45 -7.31 10.04
C ASN A 17 -12.12 -6.20 11.06
N ASN A 18 -11.68 -5.03 10.58
CA ASN A 18 -11.16 -3.94 11.41
C ASN A 18 -12.03 -2.67 11.35
N ASN A 19 -13.25 -2.75 10.79
CA ASN A 19 -14.19 -1.64 10.64
C ASN A 19 -13.57 -0.37 9.98
N MET A 20 -12.68 -0.55 9.00
CA MET A 20 -12.04 0.56 8.29
C MET A 20 -12.88 1.00 7.09
N GLU A 21 -12.86 2.29 6.77
CA GLU A 21 -13.48 2.83 5.56
C GLU A 21 -12.38 3.28 4.60
N LEU A 22 -12.22 2.56 3.48
CA LEU A 22 -11.06 2.70 2.61
C LEU A 22 -11.40 3.27 1.23
N VAL A 23 -10.62 4.28 0.82
CA VAL A 23 -10.58 4.82 -0.54
C VAL A 23 -9.30 4.34 -1.23
N PHE A 24 -9.42 3.94 -2.50
CA PHE A 24 -8.35 3.32 -3.26
C PHE A 24 -8.02 4.13 -4.52
N SER A 25 -6.77 4.58 -4.61
CA SER A 25 -6.19 5.26 -5.77
C SER A 25 -5.09 4.39 -6.38
N LEU A 26 -5.47 3.20 -6.87
CA LEU A 26 -4.54 2.20 -7.43
C LEU A 26 -4.57 2.17 -8.96
N LYS A 27 -3.40 2.08 -9.59
CA LYS A 27 -3.21 1.95 -11.04
C LYS A 27 -2.33 0.75 -11.36
N ASN A 28 -2.61 0.05 -12.44
CA ASN A 28 -1.72 -1.02 -12.91
C ASN A 28 -0.48 -0.41 -13.55
N ILE A 29 0.67 -1.05 -13.36
CA ILE A 29 1.93 -0.74 -14.04
C ILE A 29 1.92 -1.50 -15.36
N ILE A 30 2.03 -0.76 -16.46
CA ILE A 30 2.05 -1.31 -17.82
C ILE A 30 3.29 -0.75 -18.51
N ILE A 31 4.22 -1.61 -18.90
CA ILE A 31 5.45 -1.26 -19.62
C ILE A 31 5.45 -2.07 -20.92
N ASN A 32 5.52 -1.39 -22.07
CA ASN A 32 5.48 -2.01 -23.40
C ASN A 32 4.29 -2.98 -23.60
N GLY A 33 3.13 -2.65 -23.04
CA GLY A 33 1.92 -3.48 -23.11
C GLY A 33 1.87 -4.64 -22.10
N GLU A 34 2.98 -4.93 -21.42
CA GLU A 34 3.07 -5.95 -20.37
C GLU A 34 2.66 -5.36 -19.02
N LYS A 35 1.75 -6.04 -18.32
CA LYS A 35 1.41 -5.69 -16.93
C LYS A 35 2.53 -6.18 -16.02
N ARG A 36 3.02 -5.33 -15.12
CA ARG A 36 4.12 -5.65 -14.19
C ARG A 36 3.74 -5.61 -12.72
N GLY A 37 2.62 -4.97 -12.39
CA GLY A 37 2.18 -4.81 -11.02
C GLY A 37 1.11 -3.75 -10.90
N CYS A 38 1.00 -3.14 -9.73
CA CYS A 38 0.21 -1.95 -9.49
C CYS A 38 0.87 -1.07 -8.44
N TYR A 39 0.57 0.22 -8.50
CA TYR A 39 1.01 1.20 -7.52
C TYR A 39 -0.12 2.16 -7.18
N GLY A 40 0.07 2.91 -6.10
CA GLY A 40 -0.79 4.03 -5.73
C GLY A 40 -1.10 4.04 -4.25
N PHE A 41 -2.26 4.57 -3.90
CA PHE A 41 -2.57 4.91 -2.51
C PHE A 41 -3.80 4.19 -1.99
N VAL A 42 -3.78 3.93 -0.69
CA VAL A 42 -4.92 3.46 0.09
C VAL A 42 -5.08 4.41 1.27
N ARG A 43 -6.26 5.01 1.40
CA ARG A 43 -6.58 5.94 2.49
C ARG A 43 -7.66 5.38 3.37
N ASN A 44 -7.46 5.44 4.68
CA ASN A 44 -8.52 5.23 5.67
C ASN A 44 -9.20 6.58 5.96
N VAL A 45 -10.46 6.70 5.59
CA VAL A 45 -11.23 7.95 5.70
C VAL A 45 -11.47 8.31 7.17
N LYS A 46 -11.58 7.32 8.06
CA LYS A 46 -11.93 7.53 9.47
C LYS A 46 -10.83 8.25 10.26
N ASN A 47 -9.57 7.96 9.97
CA ASN A 47 -8.41 8.52 10.70
C ASN A 47 -7.45 9.32 9.81
N GLY A 48 -7.73 9.42 8.51
CA GLY A 48 -6.89 10.16 7.57
C GLY A 48 -5.58 9.46 7.17
N SER A 49 -5.33 8.23 7.62
CA SER A 49 -4.10 7.49 7.31
C SER A 49 -3.99 7.18 5.82
N VAL A 50 -2.82 7.42 5.22
CA VAL A 50 -2.55 7.13 3.80
C VAL A 50 -1.33 6.24 3.66
N ILE A 51 -1.46 5.20 2.84
CA ILE A 51 -0.40 4.26 2.51
C ILE A 51 -0.16 4.26 1.01
N TYR A 52 1.08 4.53 0.62
CA TYR A 52 1.58 4.24 -0.72
C TYR A 52 1.95 2.75 -0.82
N VAL A 53 1.60 2.12 -1.93
CA VAL A 53 1.95 0.74 -2.24
C VAL A 53 2.50 0.64 -3.66
N ASP A 54 3.48 -0.24 -3.84
CA ASP A 54 4.03 -0.64 -5.13
C ASP A 54 4.24 -2.15 -5.15
N THR A 55 3.71 -2.82 -6.18
CA THR A 55 3.83 -4.27 -6.35
C THR A 55 4.55 -4.68 -7.62
N GLU A 56 5.24 -3.76 -8.30
CA GLU A 56 6.23 -4.15 -9.30
C GLU A 56 7.43 -4.80 -8.60
N GLU A 57 7.84 -5.96 -9.10
CA GLU A 57 8.99 -6.69 -8.57
C GLU A 57 10.28 -6.04 -9.13
N PRO A 58 11.16 -5.46 -8.30
CA PRO A 58 12.41 -4.88 -8.76
C PRO A 58 13.35 -5.96 -9.33
N VAL A 59 13.78 -5.74 -10.58
CA VAL A 59 14.57 -6.69 -11.39
C VAL A 59 15.90 -7.11 -10.74
N LEU A 60 16.48 -6.27 -9.89
CA LEU A 60 17.85 -6.42 -9.35
C LEU A 60 17.91 -6.52 -7.82
N SER A 61 16.80 -6.83 -7.13
CA SER A 61 16.82 -6.98 -5.68
C SER A 61 15.89 -8.10 -5.20
N ASN A 62 16.22 -8.70 -4.05
CA ASN A 62 15.35 -9.65 -3.36
C ASN A 62 14.18 -8.97 -2.62
N LEU A 63 13.89 -7.71 -2.95
CA LEU A 63 12.78 -6.96 -2.39
C LEU A 63 11.56 -7.17 -3.29
N HIS A 64 10.39 -7.39 -2.71
CA HIS A 64 9.18 -7.69 -3.47
C HIS A 64 8.20 -6.51 -3.43
N TYR A 65 7.20 -6.58 -2.54
CA TYR A 65 6.14 -5.60 -2.50
C TYR A 65 6.46 -4.49 -1.52
N MET A 66 6.51 -3.25 -2.00
CA MET A 66 6.80 -2.09 -1.18
C MET A 66 5.51 -1.46 -0.68
N TYR A 67 5.51 -1.01 0.56
CA TYR A 67 4.46 -0.14 1.10
C TYR A 67 5.05 0.81 2.13
N ARG A 68 4.44 1.98 2.31
CA ARG A 68 4.90 2.98 3.28
C ARG A 68 3.80 3.98 3.58
N TYR A 69 3.94 4.70 4.69
CA TYR A 69 3.13 5.89 4.92
C TYR A 69 3.36 6.94 3.83
N ALA A 70 2.33 7.74 3.62
CA ALA A 70 2.30 8.91 2.76
C ALA A 70 1.51 10.01 3.50
N GLU A 71 1.86 11.27 3.28
CA GLU A 71 1.09 12.40 3.83
C GLU A 71 -0.29 12.54 3.15
N ASP A 72 -0.34 12.26 1.85
CA ASP A 72 -1.54 12.34 1.02
C ASP A 72 -1.42 11.42 -0.23
N GLU A 73 -2.43 11.43 -1.09
CA GLU A 73 -2.50 10.64 -2.31
C GLU A 73 -1.58 11.14 -3.46
N HIS A 74 -0.68 12.08 -3.19
CA HIS A 74 0.32 12.62 -4.12
C HIS A 74 1.75 12.51 -3.55
N ASP A 75 1.90 12.04 -2.32
CA ASP A 75 3.20 11.85 -1.69
C ASP A 75 3.90 10.57 -2.15
N TYR A 76 4.60 10.68 -3.28
CA TYR A 76 5.48 9.63 -3.82
C TYR A 76 6.88 9.63 -3.20
N ARG A 77 7.19 10.55 -2.27
CA ARG A 77 8.48 10.54 -1.54
C ARG A 77 8.33 9.65 -0.30
N GLY A 78 7.19 9.80 0.38
CA GLY A 78 6.72 8.96 1.46
C GLY A 78 7.67 8.90 2.65
N TYR A 79 7.34 7.97 3.53
CA TYR A 79 8.10 7.64 4.72
C TYR A 79 9.05 6.47 4.43
N ARG A 80 9.69 5.92 5.47
CA ARG A 80 10.56 4.75 5.35
C ARG A 80 9.85 3.58 4.65
N ASN A 81 10.48 3.03 3.61
CA ASN A 81 9.98 1.89 2.86
C ASN A 81 9.84 0.66 3.76
N ARG A 82 8.70 -0.02 3.66
CA ARG A 82 8.46 -1.36 4.23
C ARG A 82 8.26 -2.34 3.09
N TRP A 83 8.57 -3.60 3.36
CA TRP A 83 8.60 -4.65 2.35
C TRP A 83 7.79 -5.86 2.81
N ALA A 84 7.20 -6.57 1.86
CA ALA A 84 6.52 -7.83 2.08
C ALA A 84 6.79 -8.78 0.91
N ASP A 85 7.01 -10.05 1.23
CA ASP A 85 7.35 -11.08 0.23
C ASP A 85 6.12 -11.78 -0.33
N THR A 86 4.98 -11.65 0.35
CA THR A 86 3.72 -12.31 -0.02
C THR A 86 2.57 -11.32 -0.05
N LEU A 87 1.54 -11.60 -0.86
CA LEU A 87 0.31 -10.80 -0.88
C LEU A 87 -0.33 -10.71 0.52
N ASN A 88 -0.34 -11.80 1.28
CA ASN A 88 -0.90 -11.81 2.63
C ASN A 88 -0.10 -10.93 3.59
N GLY A 89 1.24 -11.00 3.52
CA GLY A 89 2.12 -10.13 4.29
C GLY A 89 1.92 -8.66 3.94
N LEU A 90 1.80 -8.34 2.65
CA LEU A 90 1.53 -6.99 2.16
C LEU A 90 0.20 -6.46 2.70
N VAL A 91 -0.88 -7.22 2.55
CA VAL A 91 -2.23 -6.82 3.00
C VAL A 91 -2.27 -6.59 4.50
N LYS A 92 -1.72 -7.51 5.29
CA LYS A 92 -1.64 -7.37 6.76
C LYS A 92 -0.80 -6.17 7.16
N GLY A 93 0.34 -5.96 6.49
CA GLY A 93 1.21 -4.80 6.70
C GLY A 93 0.46 -3.50 6.45
N ILE A 94 -0.19 -3.35 5.28
CA ILE A 94 -0.97 -2.17 4.91
C ILE A 94 -2.10 -1.93 5.93
N CYS A 95 -2.92 -2.93 6.23
CA CYS A 95 -4.03 -2.78 7.17
C CYS A 95 -3.54 -2.40 8.57
N ARG A 96 -2.44 -2.99 9.05
CA ARG A 96 -1.82 -2.58 10.33
C ARG A 96 -1.35 -1.12 10.30
N CYS A 97 -0.85 -0.63 9.18
CA CYS A 97 -0.42 0.76 9.10
C CYS A 97 -1.62 1.72 9.10
N LEU A 98 -2.71 1.34 8.42
CA LEU A 98 -3.94 2.13 8.30
C LEU A 98 -4.73 2.29 9.59
N THR A 99 -4.37 1.58 10.68
CA THR A 99 -4.97 1.82 12.01
C THR A 99 -4.44 3.08 12.68
N MET A 100 -3.24 3.54 12.30
CA MET A 100 -2.56 4.66 12.94
C MET A 100 -2.93 5.99 12.28
N THR A 101 -3.00 7.07 13.06
CA THR A 101 -3.21 8.42 12.51
C THR A 101 -1.94 8.93 11.82
N PRO A 102 -2.03 9.95 10.95
CA PRO A 102 -0.86 10.59 10.37
C PRO A 102 0.15 11.12 11.40
N GLU A 103 -0.32 11.62 12.54
CA GLU A 103 0.53 12.12 13.63
C GLU A 103 1.36 10.99 14.23
N GLU A 104 0.73 9.85 14.56
CA GLU A 104 1.43 8.68 15.09
C GLU A 104 2.41 8.08 14.06
N ALA A 105 2.06 8.13 12.77
CA ALA A 105 2.93 7.69 11.69
C ALA A 105 4.18 8.59 11.55
N ARG A 106 4.07 9.90 11.83
CA ARG A 106 5.21 10.85 11.83
C ARG A 106 6.23 10.55 12.91
N ASP A 107 5.80 10.09 14.07
CA ASP A 107 6.74 9.73 15.15
C ASP A 107 7.56 8.47 14.81
N ILE A 108 7.04 7.59 13.94
CA ILE A 108 7.70 6.35 13.49
C ILE A 108 8.56 6.58 12.23
N ARG A 109 8.80 7.84 11.85
CA ARG A 109 9.52 8.21 10.62
C ARG A 109 11.02 7.85 10.62
N ILE A 110 11.53 7.28 11.71
CA ILE A 110 12.95 6.90 11.91
C ILE A 110 13.20 5.42 11.60
#